data_AF-A0A970WRR8-F1
#
_entry.id   AF-A0A970WRR8-F1
#
_cell.length_a   1.000
_cell.length_b   1.000
_cell.length_c   1.000
_cell.angle_alpha   90.00
_cell.angle_beta   90.00
_cell.angle_gamma   90.00
#
_symmetry.space_group_name_H-M   'P 1'
#
loop_
_entity.id
_entity.type
_entity.pdbx_description
1 polymer ?
#
loop_
_entity_poly.entity_id
_entity_poly.type
_entity_poly.pdbx_seq_one_letter_code
_entity_poly.pdbx_strand_id
1 'polypeptide(L)'
;MPFEFECPHCGIRTNVDDRYSGQSGPCAGCGKTVTIPTIGRGGVTVSPTASGGGAIIAVVVLVGLGALFVCSGMMMWTVRRAVPLPAPAPALTGSTPCDNNLRVLALAMHNYHDAYGTFPPACVAGEDGEPMHSWRVLLLPYLGRKDLYDQYDFDEPWDGPNNRALIPLMPPEYRCPDDLLSNYDATSYAMIVGPGMLSDGESASRMADIKDGTSNTIMFVEAHGARIVWTEPRDLDGGAMSFLINSGQAGELQGHADHVKTVFCDGMTHELPLGRAPGDLRAMATIDGGEVVDIP
;
A
#
# COMPACT_ATOMS: atom_id res chain seq x y z
N MET A 1 16.23 -9.86 -26.62
CA MET A 1 17.21 -8.78 -26.32
C MET A 1 16.39 -7.56 -25.96
N PRO A 2 16.61 -6.97 -24.77
CA PRO A 2 15.87 -5.78 -24.37
C PRO A 2 16.13 -4.63 -25.35
N PHE A 3 15.11 -3.82 -25.58
CA PHE A 3 15.19 -2.63 -26.42
C PHE A 3 14.65 -1.42 -25.67
N GLU A 4 15.14 -0.24 -26.04
CA GLU A 4 14.74 1.01 -25.43
C GLU A 4 13.39 1.45 -26.01
N PHE A 5 12.42 1.70 -25.14
CA PHE A 5 11.09 2.22 -25.48
C PHE A 5 10.89 3.58 -24.80
N GLU A 6 10.51 4.59 -25.58
CA GLU A 6 10.17 5.92 -25.07
C GLU A 6 8.64 6.10 -25.05
N CYS A 7 8.10 6.44 -23.88
CA CYS A 7 6.66 6.65 -23.73
C CYS A 7 6.19 7.89 -24.51
N PRO A 8 5.16 7.79 -25.38
CA PRO A 8 4.66 8.93 -26.15
C PRO A 8 3.90 9.96 -25.30
N HIS A 9 3.54 9.62 -24.06
CA HIS A 9 2.77 10.50 -23.18
C HIS A 9 3.65 11.34 -22.23
N CYS A 10 4.75 10.78 -21.73
CA CYS A 10 5.59 11.44 -20.73
C CYS A 10 7.08 11.47 -21.09
N GLY A 11 7.50 10.85 -22.19
CA GLY A 11 8.90 10.84 -22.64
C GLY A 11 9.84 9.97 -21.81
N ILE A 12 9.34 9.21 -20.82
CA ILE A 12 10.18 8.31 -20.03
C ILE A 12 10.72 7.17 -20.91
N ARG A 13 12.01 6.85 -20.75
CA ARG A 13 12.69 5.78 -21.47
C ARG A 13 12.87 4.57 -20.57
N THR A 14 12.42 3.42 -21.06
CA THR A 14 12.50 2.14 -20.32
C THR A 14 13.09 1.07 -21.22
N ASN A 15 13.98 0.24 -20.67
CA ASN A 15 14.43 -0.97 -21.35
C ASN A 15 13.37 -2.06 -21.19
N VAL A 16 12.75 -2.45 -22.30
CA VAL A 16 11.65 -3.40 -22.35
C VAL A 16 12.15 -4.71 -22.97
N ASP A 17 11.85 -5.84 -22.31
CA ASP A 17 12.19 -7.17 -22.81
C ASP A 17 11.39 -7.51 -24.08
N ASP A 18 11.99 -8.25 -25.01
CA ASP A 18 11.36 -8.58 -26.30
C ASP A 18 10.08 -9.40 -26.16
N ARG A 19 9.86 -10.08 -25.03
CA ARG A 19 8.60 -10.78 -24.75
C ARG A 19 7.37 -9.86 -24.65
N TYR A 20 7.57 -8.57 -24.40
CA TYR A 20 6.49 -7.58 -24.27
C TYR A 20 6.19 -6.84 -25.57
N SER A 21 6.90 -7.17 -26.67
CA SER A 21 6.63 -6.66 -28.01
C SER A 21 5.18 -6.91 -28.44
N GLY A 22 4.44 -5.85 -28.78
CA GLY A 22 3.03 -5.93 -29.18
C GLY A 22 2.02 -5.99 -28.03
N GLN A 23 2.46 -5.95 -26.77
CA GLN A 23 1.58 -5.90 -25.61
C GLN A 23 1.29 -4.45 -25.21
N SER A 24 0.10 -4.24 -24.65
CA SER A 24 -0.32 -2.96 -24.06
C SER A 24 -0.32 -3.05 -22.54
N GLY A 25 0.15 -2.01 -21.87
CA GLY A 25 0.19 -1.94 -20.42
C GLY A 25 0.42 -0.52 -19.92
N PRO A 26 0.25 -0.27 -18.61
CA PRO A 26 0.41 1.07 -18.05
C PRO A 26 1.87 1.50 -18.11
N CYS A 27 2.10 2.75 -18.49
CA CYS A 27 3.43 3.36 -18.44
C CYS A 27 3.86 3.57 -16.99
N ALA A 28 5.05 3.10 -16.63
CA ALA A 28 5.59 3.23 -15.28
C ALA A 28 5.77 4.68 -14.79
N GLY A 29 5.86 5.67 -15.70
CA GLY A 29 6.03 7.07 -15.32
C GLY A 29 4.73 7.89 -15.23
N CYS A 30 3.68 7.52 -15.99
CA CYS A 30 2.45 8.33 -16.07
C CYS A 30 1.15 7.53 -15.98
N GLY A 31 1.22 6.22 -15.76
CA GLY A 31 0.06 5.32 -15.64
C GLY A 31 -0.69 5.04 -16.94
N LYS A 32 -0.60 5.93 -17.95
CA LYS A 32 -1.33 5.79 -19.21
C LYS A 32 -0.95 4.52 -19.97
N THR A 33 -1.95 3.85 -20.53
CA THR A 33 -1.77 2.64 -21.33
C THR A 33 -0.96 2.95 -22.59
N VAL A 34 0.23 2.35 -22.69
CA VAL A 34 1.10 2.41 -23.85
C VAL A 34 1.15 1.04 -24.53
N THR A 35 1.25 1.03 -25.85
CA THR A 35 1.42 -0.21 -26.62
C THR A 35 2.85 -0.29 -27.12
N ILE A 36 3.53 -1.36 -26.75
CA ILE A 36 4.92 -1.60 -27.13
C ILE A 36 4.93 -2.02 -28.62
N PRO A 37 5.71 -1.34 -29.49
CA PRO A 37 5.74 -1.66 -30.91
C PRO A 37 6.24 -3.08 -31.15
N THR A 38 5.64 -3.77 -32.11
CA THR A 38 6.03 -5.14 -32.43
C THR A 38 7.38 -5.15 -33.13
N ILE A 39 8.41 -5.70 -32.48
CA ILE A 39 9.71 -5.90 -33.11
C ILE A 39 9.66 -7.20 -33.92
N GLY A 40 9.44 -7.07 -35.22
CA GLY A 40 9.44 -8.19 -36.14
C GLY A 40 10.85 -8.78 -36.33
N ARG A 41 11.13 -9.93 -35.72
CA ARG A 41 12.12 -10.87 -36.27
C ARG A 41 11.52 -11.46 -37.55
N GLY A 42 12.18 -11.21 -38.68
CA GLY A 42 11.69 -11.61 -39.99
C GLY A 42 11.45 -13.12 -40.15
N GLY A 43 10.45 -13.44 -40.98
CA GLY A 43 10.35 -14.72 -41.67
C GLY A 43 9.24 -15.65 -41.16
N VAL A 44 8.05 -15.55 -41.75
CA VAL A 44 7.52 -16.49 -42.76
C VAL A 44 6.09 -16.06 -43.08
N THR A 45 5.90 -15.61 -44.32
CA THR A 45 4.58 -15.41 -44.93
C THR A 45 4.05 -16.77 -45.41
N VAL A 46 2.85 -17.15 -44.98
CA VAL A 46 2.06 -18.16 -45.69
C VAL A 46 0.81 -17.47 -46.21
N SER A 47 0.72 -17.36 -47.53
CA SER A 47 -0.46 -16.87 -48.25
C SER A 47 -1.57 -17.93 -48.27
N PRO A 48 -2.85 -17.54 -48.36
CA PRO A 48 -3.97 -18.47 -48.45
C PRO A 48 -4.18 -18.94 -49.88
N THR A 49 -4.37 -20.25 -50.08
CA THR A 49 -4.96 -20.79 -51.32
C THR A 49 -6.46 -20.91 -51.15
N ALA A 50 -7.21 -20.22 -52.00
CA ALA A 50 -8.64 -20.42 -52.19
C ALA A 50 -8.91 -21.68 -53.03
N SER A 51 -9.98 -22.43 -52.73
CA SER A 51 -10.97 -22.89 -53.73
C SER A 51 -12.04 -23.80 -53.13
N GLY A 52 -13.31 -23.50 -53.44
CA GLY A 52 -14.46 -24.44 -53.43
C GLY A 52 -15.03 -24.72 -52.04
N GLY A 53 -16.31 -24.53 -51.73
CA GLY A 53 -17.49 -24.59 -52.58
C GLY A 53 -18.44 -25.63 -51.96
N GLY A 54 -19.48 -25.16 -51.28
CA GLY A 54 -20.76 -25.86 -51.14
C GLY A 54 -20.86 -27.03 -50.14
N ALA A 55 -21.74 -26.82 -49.15
CA ALA A 55 -22.60 -27.84 -48.53
C ALA A 55 -22.03 -28.78 -47.45
N ILE A 56 -21.76 -28.28 -46.24
CA ILE A 56 -21.93 -29.06 -44.98
C ILE A 56 -22.42 -28.14 -43.84
N ILE A 57 -23.62 -27.57 -43.98
CA ILE A 57 -24.34 -26.88 -42.89
C ILE A 57 -25.34 -27.90 -42.34
N ALA A 58 -24.91 -28.80 -41.45
CA ALA A 58 -25.82 -29.62 -40.62
C ALA A 58 -25.14 -30.37 -39.46
N VAL A 59 -23.82 -30.61 -39.49
CA VAL A 59 -23.16 -31.48 -38.49
C VAL A 59 -22.37 -30.71 -37.43
N VAL A 60 -22.01 -29.44 -37.66
CA VAL A 60 -21.11 -28.67 -36.77
C VAL A 60 -21.80 -28.13 -35.50
N VAL A 61 -23.13 -27.99 -35.50
CA VAL A 61 -23.87 -27.37 -34.38
C VAL A 61 -23.99 -28.30 -33.15
N LEU A 62 -24.00 -29.63 -33.34
CA LEU A 62 -24.14 -30.59 -32.23
C LEU A 62 -22.81 -30.90 -31.51
N VAL A 63 -21.67 -30.75 -32.17
CA VAL A 63 -20.34 -30.96 -31.55
C VAL A 63 -19.88 -29.73 -30.77
N GLY A 64 -20.27 -28.52 -31.19
CA GLY A 64 -19.91 -27.26 -30.53
C GLY A 64 -20.52 -27.06 -29.13
N LEU A 65 -21.75 -27.54 -28.91
CA LEU A 65 -22.43 -27.41 -27.60
C LEU A 65 -21.86 -28.36 -26.55
N GLY A 66 -21.36 -29.54 -26.95
CA GLY A 66 -20.71 -30.49 -26.03
C GLY A 66 -19.34 -30.01 -25.52
N ALA A 67 -18.55 -29.34 -26.36
CA ALA A 67 -17.23 -28.82 -25.98
C ALA A 67 -17.32 -27.63 -24.99
N LEU A 68 -18.35 -26.80 -25.09
CA LEU A 68 -18.59 -25.65 -24.20
C LEU A 68 -18.95 -26.05 -22.76
N PHE A 69 -19.64 -27.18 -22.57
CA PHE A 69 -19.95 -27.71 -21.24
C PHE A 69 -18.75 -28.40 -20.58
N VAL A 70 -17.88 -29.05 -21.36
CA VAL A 70 -16.65 -29.67 -20.84
C VAL A 70 -15.60 -28.61 -20.46
N CYS A 71 -15.49 -27.51 -21.22
CA CYS A 71 -14.59 -26.40 -20.88
C CYS A 71 -15.11 -25.56 -19.69
N SER A 72 -16.41 -25.30 -19.59
CA SER A 72 -16.98 -24.56 -18.44
C SER A 72 -16.92 -25.35 -17.14
N GLY A 73 -17.08 -26.67 -17.20
CA GLY A 73 -16.93 -27.55 -16.03
C GLY A 73 -15.49 -27.67 -15.53
N MET A 74 -14.50 -27.58 -16.43
CA MET A 74 -13.08 -27.67 -16.06
C MET A 74 -12.51 -26.31 -15.59
N MET A 75 -13.07 -25.20 -16.07
CA MET A 75 -12.72 -23.84 -15.63
C MET A 75 -13.19 -23.53 -14.19
N MET A 76 -14.35 -24.07 -13.77
CA MET A 76 -14.82 -23.95 -12.37
C MET A 76 -14.07 -24.86 -11.38
N TRP A 77 -13.31 -25.85 -11.86
CA TRP A 77 -12.56 -26.76 -10.98
C TRP A 77 -11.18 -26.22 -10.59
N THR A 78 -10.61 -25.28 -11.37
CA THR A 78 -9.28 -24.72 -11.10
C THR A 78 -9.28 -23.51 -10.17
N VAL A 79 -10.43 -22.87 -9.93
CA VAL A 79 -10.53 -21.64 -9.11
C VAL A 79 -10.72 -21.94 -7.60
N ARG A 80 -10.85 -23.21 -7.21
CA ARG A 80 -11.07 -23.60 -5.80
C ARG A 80 -9.81 -24.06 -5.06
N ARG A 81 -8.63 -23.62 -5.49
CA ARG A 81 -7.43 -23.70 -4.64
C ARG A 81 -7.53 -22.59 -3.61
N ALA A 82 -7.99 -22.93 -2.42
CA ALA A 82 -7.73 -22.13 -1.23
C ALA A 82 -6.21 -21.90 -1.17
N VAL A 83 -5.79 -20.68 -1.54
CA VAL A 83 -4.43 -20.23 -1.30
C VAL A 83 -4.30 -20.19 0.22
N PRO A 84 -3.40 -20.96 0.84
CA PRO A 84 -3.19 -20.85 2.27
C PRO A 84 -2.74 -19.42 2.56
N LEU A 85 -3.44 -18.73 3.46
CA LEU A 85 -3.02 -17.45 3.99
C LEU A 85 -1.54 -17.58 4.40
N PRO A 86 -0.63 -16.65 4.03
CA PRO A 86 0.73 -16.67 4.54
C PRO A 86 0.65 -16.73 6.07
N ALA A 87 1.37 -17.69 6.65
CA ALA A 87 1.42 -17.83 8.10
C ALA A 87 1.94 -16.52 8.72
N PRO A 88 1.41 -16.10 9.88
CA PRO A 88 1.94 -14.94 10.58
C PRO A 88 3.45 -15.11 10.79
N ALA A 89 4.22 -14.03 10.57
CA ALA A 89 5.65 -14.04 10.83
C ALA A 89 5.92 -14.53 12.27
N PRO A 90 6.99 -15.32 12.51
CA PRO A 90 7.30 -15.79 13.84
C PRO A 90 7.50 -14.59 14.77
N ALA A 91 6.75 -14.56 15.87
CA ALA A 91 6.93 -13.56 16.91
C ALA A 91 8.39 -13.61 17.40
N LEU A 92 9.06 -12.46 17.43
CA LEU A 92 10.39 -12.35 18.02
C LEU A 92 10.27 -12.76 19.49
N THR A 93 11.05 -13.73 19.93
CA THR A 93 11.02 -14.20 21.33
C THR A 93 11.35 -13.04 22.27
N GLY A 94 10.38 -12.60 23.08
CA GLY A 94 10.54 -11.55 24.09
C GLY A 94 9.88 -10.19 23.78
N SER A 95 9.32 -9.99 22.58
CA SER A 95 8.57 -8.78 22.23
C SER A 95 7.08 -8.92 22.56
N THR A 96 6.41 -7.87 23.01
CA THR A 96 4.95 -7.88 23.09
C THR A 96 4.35 -8.01 21.67
N PRO A 97 3.14 -8.56 21.51
CA PRO A 97 2.52 -8.69 20.19
C PRO A 97 2.44 -7.37 19.40
N CYS A 98 2.21 -6.23 20.08
CA CYS A 98 2.17 -4.91 19.43
C CYS A 98 3.55 -4.49 18.89
N ASP A 99 4.65 -4.73 19.61
CA ASP A 99 6.00 -4.41 19.14
C ASP A 99 6.36 -5.14 17.84
N ASN A 100 5.90 -6.38 17.69
CA ASN A 100 6.13 -7.13 16.45
C ASN A 100 5.39 -6.51 15.27
N ASN A 101 4.13 -6.11 15.47
CA ASN A 101 3.35 -5.44 14.42
C ASN A 101 4.01 -4.11 14.02
N LEU A 102 4.45 -3.31 14.99
CA LEU A 102 5.20 -2.08 14.75
C LEU A 102 6.47 -2.32 13.93
N ARG A 103 7.27 -3.34 14.26
CA ARG A 103 8.49 -3.68 13.50
C ARG A 103 8.18 -4.18 12.09
N VAL A 104 7.12 -4.96 11.90
CA VAL A 104 6.69 -5.44 10.59
C VAL A 104 6.24 -4.27 9.71
N LEU A 105 5.48 -3.32 10.27
CA LEU A 105 5.07 -2.10 9.58
C LEU A 105 6.27 -1.20 9.25
N ALA A 106 7.20 -1.02 10.18
CA ALA A 106 8.44 -0.27 9.96
C ALA A 106 9.25 -0.85 8.79
N LEU A 107 9.40 -2.18 8.76
CA LEU A 107 10.07 -2.86 7.66
C LEU A 107 9.34 -2.68 6.33
N ALA A 108 8.00 -2.74 6.32
CA ALA A 108 7.21 -2.48 5.12
C ALA A 108 7.39 -1.03 4.61
N MET A 109 7.42 -0.04 5.50
CA MET A 109 7.70 1.36 5.16
C MET A 109 9.10 1.52 4.54
N HIS A 110 10.11 0.86 5.09
CA HIS A 110 11.46 0.87 4.52
C HIS A 110 11.55 0.15 3.17
N ASN A 111 10.88 -0.99 3.01
CA ASN A 111 10.84 -1.68 1.72
C ASN A 111 10.13 -0.84 0.64
N TYR A 112 9.09 -0.09 1.03
CA TYR A 112 8.47 0.90 0.15
C TYR A 112 9.48 2.01 -0.21
N HIS A 113 10.18 2.55 0.78
CA HIS A 113 11.23 3.57 0.57
C HIS A 113 12.33 3.07 -0.37
N ASP A 114 12.81 1.85 -0.22
CA ASP A 114 13.83 1.26 -1.10
C ASP A 114 13.32 1.12 -2.55
N ALA A 115 12.04 0.82 -2.74
CA ALA A 115 11.43 0.64 -4.06
C ALA A 115 11.13 1.97 -4.78
N TYR A 116 10.70 3.00 -4.04
CA TYR A 116 10.20 4.26 -4.62
C TYR A 116 11.08 5.49 -4.32
N GLY A 117 12.09 5.37 -3.47
CA GLY A 117 13.01 6.43 -3.07
C GLY A 117 12.47 7.41 -2.01
N THR A 118 11.20 7.29 -1.62
CA THR A 118 10.51 8.10 -0.62
C THR A 118 9.68 7.20 0.30
N PHE A 119 9.42 7.64 1.53
CA PHE A 119 8.38 7.02 2.34
C PHE A 119 7.03 7.14 1.62
N PRO A 120 6.03 6.28 1.92
CA PRO A 120 4.72 6.45 1.31
C PRO A 120 4.12 7.80 1.76
N PRO A 121 3.47 8.54 0.84
CA PRO A 121 2.67 9.69 1.25
C PRO A 121 1.51 9.19 2.11
N ALA A 122 1.10 9.96 3.13
CA ALA A 122 0.00 9.55 4.01
C ALA A 122 -1.31 9.33 3.23
N CYS A 123 -1.52 10.15 2.20
CA CYS A 123 -2.63 10.10 1.27
C CYS A 123 -2.13 10.18 -0.17
N VAL A 124 -2.72 9.37 -1.05
CA VAL A 124 -2.68 9.58 -2.50
C VAL A 124 -3.96 10.29 -2.90
N ALA A 125 -3.84 11.52 -3.40
CA ALA A 125 -4.95 12.31 -3.91
C ALA A 125 -5.30 11.95 -5.36
N GLY A 126 -6.58 12.12 -5.71
CA GLY A 126 -7.11 11.98 -7.07
C GLY A 126 -6.77 13.16 -7.98
N GLU A 127 -7.19 13.08 -9.24
CA GLU A 127 -7.00 14.18 -10.21
C GLU A 127 -7.71 15.49 -9.79
N ASP A 128 -8.76 15.37 -8.99
CA ASP A 128 -9.52 16.48 -8.41
C ASP A 128 -8.92 17.01 -7.09
N GLY A 129 -7.84 16.39 -6.60
CA GLY A 129 -7.20 16.71 -5.33
C GLY A 129 -7.92 16.11 -4.11
N GLU A 130 -8.94 15.27 -4.31
CA GLU A 130 -9.62 14.61 -3.20
C GLU A 130 -8.79 13.44 -2.68
N PRO A 131 -8.73 13.22 -1.36
CA PRO A 131 -7.94 12.15 -0.78
C PRO A 131 -8.54 10.78 -1.12
N MET A 132 -7.83 9.98 -1.94
CA MET A 132 -8.35 8.71 -2.46
C MET A 132 -7.86 7.49 -1.70
N HIS A 133 -6.55 7.39 -1.42
CA HIS A 133 -5.95 6.15 -0.90
C HIS A 133 -4.99 6.35 0.27
N SER A 134 -5.05 5.45 1.24
CA SER A 134 -4.20 5.43 2.42
C SER A 134 -2.83 4.81 2.13
N TRP A 135 -1.77 5.33 2.77
CA TRP A 135 -0.44 4.69 2.78
C TRP A 135 -0.48 3.23 3.20
N ARG A 136 -1.42 2.86 4.07
CA ARG A 136 -1.63 1.49 4.53
C ARG A 136 -1.93 0.55 3.36
N VAL A 137 -2.78 0.96 2.40
CA VAL A 137 -3.07 0.14 1.22
C VAL A 137 -1.81 -0.05 0.36
N LEU A 138 -0.97 0.97 0.25
CA LEU A 138 0.30 0.89 -0.50
C LEU A 138 1.30 -0.10 0.10
N LEU A 139 1.21 -0.37 1.41
CA LEU A 139 2.10 -1.31 2.10
C LEU A 139 1.72 -2.78 1.93
N LEU A 140 0.51 -3.10 1.46
CA LEU A 140 0.01 -4.48 1.36
C LEU A 140 0.99 -5.45 0.64
N PRO A 141 1.62 -5.10 -0.49
CA PRO A 141 2.59 -5.99 -1.14
C PRO A 141 3.79 -6.31 -0.25
N TYR A 142 4.22 -5.34 0.57
CA TYR A 142 5.36 -5.45 1.49
C TYR A 142 5.01 -6.19 2.79
N LEU A 143 3.71 -6.33 3.08
CA LEU A 143 3.17 -7.17 4.15
C LEU A 143 2.83 -8.61 3.67
N GLY A 144 3.16 -8.94 2.42
CA GLY A 144 2.82 -10.24 1.84
C GLY A 144 1.32 -10.42 1.57
N ARG A 145 0.57 -9.32 1.39
CA ARG A 145 -0.87 -9.26 1.08
C ARG A 145 -1.12 -8.76 -0.34
N LYS A 146 -0.32 -9.23 -1.30
CA LYS A 146 -0.46 -8.85 -2.73
C LYS A 146 -1.84 -9.24 -3.29
N ASP A 147 -2.40 -10.33 -2.82
CA ASP A 147 -3.75 -10.78 -3.17
C ASP A 147 -4.84 -9.77 -2.78
N LEU A 148 -4.71 -9.13 -1.61
CA LEU A 148 -5.61 -8.07 -1.17
C LEU A 148 -5.36 -6.77 -1.96
N TYR A 149 -4.09 -6.45 -2.23
CA TYR A 149 -3.71 -5.30 -3.05
C TYR A 149 -4.29 -5.40 -4.48
N ASP A 150 -4.22 -6.57 -5.10
CA ASP A 150 -4.71 -6.81 -6.47
C ASP A 150 -6.26 -6.78 -6.56
N GLN A 151 -6.95 -6.89 -5.42
CA GLN A 151 -8.41 -6.74 -5.34
C GLN A 151 -8.85 -5.29 -5.12
N TYR A 152 -7.95 -4.43 -4.63
CA TYR A 152 -8.23 -3.04 -4.36
C TYR A 152 -8.29 -2.24 -5.67
N ASP A 153 -9.34 -1.44 -5.83
CA ASP A 153 -9.56 -0.65 -7.04
C ASP A 153 -9.04 0.78 -6.82
N PHE A 154 -7.95 1.12 -7.50
CA PHE A 154 -7.33 2.45 -7.42
C PHE A 154 -8.02 3.50 -8.31
N ASP A 155 -9.02 3.10 -9.11
CA ASP A 155 -9.81 4.03 -9.93
C ASP A 155 -11.04 4.56 -9.15
N GLU A 156 -11.25 4.12 -7.90
CA GLU A 156 -12.32 4.61 -7.01
C GLU A 156 -11.79 5.03 -5.63
N PRO A 157 -12.50 5.91 -4.90
CA PRO A 157 -12.12 6.27 -3.53
C PRO A 157 -12.03 5.06 -2.59
N TRP A 158 -11.35 5.22 -1.47
CA TRP A 158 -11.23 4.18 -0.44
C TRP A 158 -12.56 3.65 0.10
N ASP A 159 -13.62 4.45 0.05
CA ASP A 159 -14.99 4.11 0.43
C ASP A 159 -15.90 3.88 -0.79
N GLY A 160 -15.31 3.64 -1.95
CA GLY A 160 -15.99 3.16 -3.15
C GLY A 160 -16.63 1.77 -2.95
N PRO A 161 -17.56 1.38 -3.84
CA PRO A 161 -18.31 0.13 -3.70
C PRO A 161 -17.43 -1.13 -3.68
N ASN A 162 -16.32 -1.16 -4.44
CA ASN A 162 -15.40 -2.30 -4.47
C ASN A 162 -14.49 -2.29 -3.22
N ASN A 163 -13.90 -1.14 -2.88
CA ASN A 163 -12.97 -0.99 -1.77
C ASN A 163 -13.64 -1.16 -0.41
N ARG A 164 -14.91 -0.75 -0.26
CA ARG A 164 -15.70 -1.01 0.96
C ARG A 164 -15.86 -2.48 1.28
N ALA A 165 -15.89 -3.34 0.27
CA ALA A 165 -15.99 -4.78 0.48
C ALA A 165 -14.70 -5.38 1.10
N LEU A 166 -13.57 -4.66 1.00
CA LEU A 166 -12.27 -5.07 1.53
C LEU A 166 -12.02 -4.58 2.95
N ILE A 167 -12.78 -3.59 3.44
CA ILE A 167 -12.64 -3.05 4.81
C ILE A 167 -12.60 -4.15 5.89
N PRO A 168 -13.46 -5.19 5.88
CA PRO A 168 -13.41 -6.27 6.88
C PRO A 168 -12.17 -7.18 6.80
N LEU A 169 -11.35 -7.06 5.75
CA LEU A 169 -10.15 -7.87 5.51
C LEU A 169 -8.87 -7.18 6.00
N MET A 170 -8.98 -6.29 7.00
CA MET A 170 -7.85 -5.56 7.57
C MET A 170 -6.71 -6.52 7.96
N PRO A 171 -5.49 -6.30 7.46
CA PRO A 171 -4.33 -7.06 7.91
C PRO A 171 -4.13 -6.95 9.43
N PRO A 172 -3.84 -8.06 10.14
CA PRO A 172 -3.64 -8.07 11.59
C PRO A 172 -2.47 -7.18 12.04
N GLU A 173 -1.51 -6.92 11.16
CA GLU A 173 -0.37 -6.04 11.39
C GLU A 173 -0.79 -4.58 11.65
N TYR A 174 -1.97 -4.14 11.21
CA TYR A 174 -2.48 -2.78 11.48
C TYR A 174 -3.16 -2.60 12.82
N ARG A 175 -3.23 -3.67 13.64
CA ARG A 175 -3.92 -3.66 14.92
C ARG A 175 -2.95 -3.99 16.05
N CYS A 176 -3.00 -3.23 17.13
CA CYS A 176 -2.38 -3.65 18.39
C CYS A 176 -3.34 -4.62 19.11
N PRO A 177 -2.92 -5.83 19.50
CA PRO A 177 -3.77 -6.75 20.25
C PRO A 177 -4.32 -6.21 21.58
N ASP A 178 -3.67 -5.20 22.16
CA ASP A 178 -4.12 -4.52 23.38
C ASP A 178 -5.07 -3.34 23.10
N ASP A 179 -5.31 -3.00 21.83
CA ASP A 179 -6.34 -2.05 21.44
C ASP A 179 -7.72 -2.73 21.47
N LEU A 180 -8.33 -2.64 22.65
CA LEU A 180 -9.70 -3.12 22.90
C LEU A 180 -10.77 -2.17 22.35
N LEU A 181 -10.38 -0.96 21.92
CA LEU A 181 -11.29 0.08 21.43
C LEU A 181 -11.47 0.02 19.91
N SER A 182 -10.49 -0.49 19.18
CA SER A 182 -10.56 -0.73 17.75
C SER A 182 -11.60 -1.81 17.39
N ASN A 183 -12.56 -1.42 16.55
CA ASN A 183 -13.37 -2.33 15.75
C ASN A 183 -12.49 -2.95 14.66
N TYR A 184 -12.74 -4.21 14.24
CA TYR A 184 -11.85 -4.99 13.35
C TYR A 184 -11.56 -4.37 11.95
N ASP A 185 -12.11 -3.22 11.66
CA ASP A 185 -11.94 -2.38 10.47
C ASP A 185 -11.11 -1.11 10.72
N ALA A 186 -10.83 -0.76 11.99
CA ALA A 186 -10.06 0.42 12.38
C ALA A 186 -8.63 0.06 12.78
N THR A 187 -7.66 0.81 12.27
CA THR A 187 -6.25 0.63 12.60
C THR A 187 -5.92 1.18 14.01
N SER A 188 -4.90 0.61 14.63
CA SER A 188 -4.30 1.10 15.88
C SER A 188 -3.08 1.99 15.65
N TYR A 189 -2.67 2.23 14.41
CA TYR A 189 -1.43 2.94 14.08
C TYR A 189 -1.67 4.04 13.03
N ALA A 190 -1.10 5.21 13.26
CA ALA A 190 -1.26 6.36 12.38
C ALA A 190 0.01 7.19 12.25
N MET A 191 0.18 7.82 11.09
CA MET A 191 1.17 8.88 10.92
C MET A 191 0.67 10.15 11.61
N ILE A 192 1.60 11.02 11.97
CA ILE A 192 1.29 12.42 12.29
C ILE A 192 1.60 13.22 11.03
N VAL A 193 0.59 13.89 10.48
CA VAL A 193 0.68 14.60 9.21
C VAL A 193 0.59 16.10 9.41
N GLY A 194 1.34 16.83 8.61
CA GLY A 194 1.31 18.29 8.62
C GLY A 194 2.59 18.91 8.08
N PRO A 195 2.63 20.24 7.92
CA PRO A 195 3.82 20.93 7.43
C PRO A 195 5.06 20.63 8.28
N GLY A 196 6.15 20.22 7.63
CA GLY A 196 7.42 19.90 8.29
C GLY A 196 7.47 18.53 8.99
N MET A 197 6.44 17.70 8.83
CA MET A 197 6.42 16.31 9.30
C MET A 197 6.85 15.35 8.20
N LEU A 198 6.91 14.05 8.48
CA LEU A 198 7.32 13.04 7.50
C LEU A 198 6.44 13.05 6.24
N SER A 199 5.16 13.39 6.39
CA SER A 199 4.21 13.64 5.31
C SER A 199 3.35 14.84 5.67
N ASP A 200 3.12 15.75 4.73
CA ASP A 200 2.17 16.85 4.88
C ASP A 200 0.73 16.45 4.52
N GLY A 201 0.55 15.21 4.06
CA GLY A 201 -0.70 14.65 3.58
C GLY A 201 -0.46 13.96 2.24
N GLU A 202 -0.05 14.73 1.23
CA GLU A 202 0.13 14.25 -0.14
C GLU A 202 1.60 14.09 -0.53
N SER A 203 2.50 14.85 0.09
CA SER A 203 3.92 14.82 -0.20
C SER A 203 4.62 13.67 0.52
N ALA A 204 5.53 13.01 -0.20
CA ALA A 204 6.35 11.93 0.30
C ALA A 204 7.78 12.42 0.59
N SER A 205 8.27 12.21 1.81
CA SER A 205 9.65 12.58 2.20
C SER A 205 10.66 11.48 1.84
N ARG A 206 11.89 11.88 1.48
CA ARG A 206 13.03 10.96 1.37
C ARG A 206 13.71 10.83 2.73
N MET A 207 14.42 9.73 2.95
CA MET A 207 15.31 9.59 4.11
C MET A 207 16.30 10.77 4.24
N ALA A 208 16.80 11.27 3.11
CA ALA A 208 17.73 12.40 3.08
C ALA A 208 17.11 13.74 3.49
N ASP A 209 15.77 13.85 3.49
CA ASP A 209 15.06 15.07 3.90
C ASP A 209 14.93 15.16 5.43
N ILE A 210 15.17 14.08 6.16
CA ILE A 210 15.14 14.02 7.63
C ILE A 210 16.44 14.59 8.18
N LYS A 211 16.43 15.87 8.54
CA LYS A 211 17.58 16.64 9.04
C LYS A 211 17.80 16.52 10.54
N ASP A 212 16.72 16.32 11.30
CA ASP A 212 16.79 16.12 12.75
C ASP A 212 17.36 14.75 13.15
N GLY A 213 17.51 13.84 12.17
CA GLY A 213 18.06 12.50 12.32
C GLY A 213 16.98 11.42 12.36
N THR A 214 17.22 10.32 11.67
CA THR A 214 16.23 9.23 11.52
C THR A 214 15.87 8.56 12.86
N SER A 215 16.83 8.51 13.79
CA SER A 215 16.61 8.02 15.15
C SER A 215 15.90 9.02 16.06
N ASN A 216 15.67 10.25 15.58
CA ASN A 216 15.02 11.33 16.33
C ASN A 216 13.65 11.73 15.79
N THR A 217 13.29 11.27 14.61
CA THR A 217 12.01 11.58 13.97
C THR A 217 11.08 10.38 13.98
N ILE A 218 9.87 10.57 14.49
CA ILE A 218 8.77 9.60 14.49
C ILE A 218 8.31 9.34 13.05
N MET A 219 8.20 8.06 12.71
CA MET A 219 7.61 7.57 11.47
C MET A 219 6.10 7.40 11.59
N PHE A 220 5.64 6.76 12.67
CA PHE A 220 4.23 6.61 13.02
C PHE A 220 4.06 6.27 14.51
N VAL A 221 2.84 6.41 15.02
CA VAL A 221 2.48 6.25 16.44
C VAL A 221 1.29 5.32 16.61
N GLU A 222 1.16 4.76 17.81
CA GLU A 222 -0.13 4.22 18.25
C GLU A 222 -1.20 5.32 18.34
N ALA A 223 -2.40 4.96 17.92
CA ALA A 223 -3.57 5.81 17.86
C ALA A 223 -4.82 5.00 18.23
N HIS A 224 -4.80 4.38 19.42
CA HIS A 224 -5.91 3.57 19.92
C HIS A 224 -7.21 4.38 19.91
N GLY A 225 -8.30 3.75 19.47
CA GLY A 225 -9.61 4.43 19.46
C GLY A 225 -9.72 5.64 18.51
N ALA A 226 -8.75 5.91 17.63
CA ALA A 226 -8.83 6.99 16.64
C ALA A 226 -9.91 6.77 15.56
N ARG A 227 -10.45 5.54 15.50
CA ARG A 227 -11.53 5.11 14.59
C ARG A 227 -11.22 5.42 13.13
N ILE A 228 -9.95 5.26 12.74
CA ILE A 228 -9.48 5.40 11.36
C ILE A 228 -9.67 4.06 10.68
N VAL A 229 -10.53 3.99 9.66
CA VAL A 229 -10.66 2.76 8.87
C VAL A 229 -9.33 2.52 8.14
N TRP A 230 -8.83 1.29 8.10
CA TRP A 230 -7.46 1.06 7.58
C TRP A 230 -7.26 1.43 6.09
N THR A 231 -8.33 1.49 5.29
CA THR A 231 -8.29 1.99 3.91
C THR A 231 -8.47 3.50 3.80
N GLU A 232 -8.93 4.17 4.87
CA GLU A 232 -9.18 5.61 4.92
C GLU A 232 -7.87 6.39 4.83
N PRO A 233 -7.75 7.38 3.93
CA PRO A 233 -6.61 8.27 3.80
C PRO A 233 -6.63 9.36 4.89
N ARG A 234 -6.89 8.97 6.13
CA ARG A 234 -6.88 9.87 7.30
C ARG A 234 -5.83 9.41 8.28
N ASP A 235 -5.12 10.38 8.83
CA ASP A 235 -4.11 10.22 9.86
C ASP A 235 -4.25 11.36 10.90
N LEU A 236 -3.31 11.47 11.83
CA LEU A 236 -3.40 12.46 12.92
C LEU A 236 -2.92 13.83 12.44
N ASP A 237 -3.79 14.83 12.48
CA ASP A 237 -3.44 16.21 12.10
C ASP A 237 -2.53 16.85 13.17
N GLY A 238 -1.25 16.98 12.83
CA GLY A 238 -0.21 17.58 13.66
C GLY A 238 -0.40 19.07 13.95
N GLY A 239 -1.22 19.77 13.16
CA GLY A 239 -1.62 21.15 13.41
C GLY A 239 -2.74 21.27 14.45
N ALA A 240 -3.60 20.26 14.53
CA ALA A 240 -4.79 20.27 15.40
C ALA A 240 -4.66 19.45 16.69
N MET A 241 -3.77 18.45 16.73
CA MET A 241 -3.61 17.55 17.87
C MET A 241 -2.92 18.23 19.08
N SER A 242 -3.20 17.74 20.28
CA SER A 242 -2.70 18.29 21.55
C SER A 242 -1.28 17.84 21.89
N PHE A 243 -0.79 16.76 21.29
CA PHE A 243 0.45 16.07 21.66
C PHE A 243 0.50 15.65 23.13
N LEU A 244 -0.66 15.47 23.77
CA LEU A 244 -0.76 14.84 25.09
C LEU A 244 -1.02 13.34 24.92
N ILE A 245 -0.58 12.54 25.89
CA ILE A 245 -0.76 11.08 25.91
C ILE A 245 -1.79 10.72 26.98
N ASN A 246 -2.86 10.01 26.60
CA ASN A 246 -3.96 9.52 27.45
C ASN A 246 -4.46 10.54 28.50
N SER A 247 -4.56 11.80 28.11
CA SER A 247 -5.06 12.92 28.91
C SER A 247 -6.60 13.00 29.03
N GLY A 248 -7.34 12.28 28.19
CA GLY A 248 -8.78 12.45 27.96
C GLY A 248 -9.15 13.72 27.18
N GLN A 249 -8.18 14.45 26.62
CA GLN A 249 -8.44 15.67 25.85
C GLN A 249 -8.66 15.38 24.37
N ALA A 250 -9.38 16.27 23.69
CA ALA A 250 -9.56 16.17 22.25
C ALA A 250 -8.21 16.27 21.52
N GLY A 251 -8.01 15.40 20.51
CA GLY A 251 -6.79 15.38 19.71
C GLY A 251 -5.56 14.85 20.44
N GLU A 252 -5.73 14.07 21.49
CA GLU A 252 -4.61 13.39 22.16
C GLU A 252 -4.13 12.14 21.41
N LEU A 253 -2.94 11.66 21.79
CA LEU A 253 -2.46 10.33 21.48
C LEU A 253 -3.01 9.34 22.51
N GLN A 254 -3.61 8.27 22.03
CA GLN A 254 -4.10 7.17 22.86
C GLN A 254 -3.33 5.89 22.54
N GLY A 255 -2.95 5.15 23.58
CA GLY A 255 -2.18 3.92 23.45
C GLY A 255 -2.47 2.96 24.61
N HIS A 256 -1.41 2.40 25.18
CA HIS A 256 -1.48 1.60 26.40
C HIS A 256 -1.75 2.48 27.64
N ALA A 257 -1.99 1.87 28.80
CA ALA A 257 -2.42 2.60 29.99
C ALA A 257 -1.43 3.66 30.49
N ASP A 258 -0.13 3.41 30.36
CA ASP A 258 0.95 4.25 30.89
C ASP A 258 1.90 4.82 29.83
N HIS A 259 1.72 4.44 28.56
CA HIS A 259 2.55 4.89 27.45
C HIS A 259 1.83 4.80 26.09
N VAL A 260 2.41 5.43 25.10
CA VAL A 260 2.11 5.25 23.67
C VAL A 260 3.36 4.70 23.00
N LYS A 261 3.24 3.63 22.21
CA LYS A 261 4.36 3.15 21.40
C LYS A 261 4.47 3.97 20.12
N THR A 262 5.69 4.16 19.65
CA THR A 262 5.99 4.83 18.40
C THR A 262 7.14 4.12 17.69
N VAL A 263 7.18 4.28 16.37
CA VAL A 263 8.30 3.84 15.53
C VAL A 263 8.99 5.08 14.99
N PHE A 264 10.30 5.13 15.09
CA PHE A 264 11.15 6.18 14.54
C PHE A 264 11.58 5.83 13.11
N CYS A 265 12.08 6.83 12.37
CA CYS A 265 12.44 6.71 10.97
C CYS A 265 13.65 5.79 10.70
N ASP A 266 14.35 5.34 11.74
CA ASP A 266 15.37 4.28 11.66
C ASP A 266 14.80 2.87 11.91
N GLY A 267 13.49 2.76 12.16
CA GLY A 267 12.76 1.52 12.44
C GLY A 267 12.78 1.08 13.90
N MET A 268 13.42 1.84 14.81
CA MET A 268 13.39 1.55 16.24
C MET A 268 12.03 1.87 16.85
N THR A 269 11.61 1.05 17.82
CA THR A 269 10.37 1.24 18.57
C THR A 269 10.70 1.83 19.93
N HIS A 270 9.98 2.87 20.33
CA HIS A 270 10.11 3.51 21.64
C HIS A 270 8.76 3.60 22.34
N GLU A 271 8.79 3.60 23.67
CA GLU A 271 7.61 3.84 24.52
C GLU A 271 7.67 5.27 25.06
N LEU A 272 6.65 6.07 24.74
CA LEU A 272 6.54 7.44 25.20
C LEU A 272 5.66 7.47 26.46
N PRO A 273 6.21 7.82 27.63
CA PRO A 273 5.46 7.77 28.88
C PRO A 273 4.45 8.92 28.98
N LEU A 274 3.43 8.71 29.82
CA LEU A 274 2.54 9.79 30.28
C LEU A 274 3.33 11.00 30.80
N GLY A 275 2.78 12.20 30.59
CA GLY A 275 3.34 13.44 31.13
C GLY A 275 4.56 13.97 30.39
N ARG A 276 5.01 13.31 29.31
CA ARG A 276 5.98 13.90 28.37
C ARG A 276 5.44 15.24 27.87
N ALA A 277 6.35 16.22 27.72
CA ALA A 277 5.97 17.55 27.27
C ALA A 277 5.44 17.51 25.82
N PRO A 278 4.31 18.17 25.53
CA PRO A 278 3.79 18.28 24.16
C PRO A 278 4.80 18.84 23.15
N GLY A 279 5.68 19.74 23.60
CA GLY A 279 6.75 20.30 22.77
C GLY A 279 7.75 19.26 22.30
N ASP A 280 8.15 18.33 23.17
CA ASP A 280 9.07 17.24 22.82
C ASP A 280 8.45 16.33 21.77
N LEU A 281 7.19 15.94 21.96
CA LEU A 281 6.48 15.06 21.02
C LEU A 281 6.27 15.72 19.67
N ARG A 282 5.99 17.04 19.66
CA ARG A 282 5.90 17.80 18.41
C ARG A 282 7.24 17.86 17.69
N ALA A 283 8.33 18.12 18.40
CA ALA A 283 9.67 18.14 17.82
C ALA A 283 10.08 16.76 17.29
N MET A 284 9.74 15.67 17.98
CA MET A 284 9.94 14.31 17.46
C MET A 284 9.10 14.02 16.21
N ALA A 285 7.99 14.73 15.96
CA ALA A 285 7.15 14.51 14.78
C ALA A 285 7.63 15.29 13.53
N THR A 286 8.58 16.21 13.68
CA THR A 286 9.12 17.01 12.57
C THR A 286 10.42 16.44 12.00
N ILE A 287 10.68 16.72 10.72
CA ILE A 287 11.87 16.23 10.00
C ILE A 287 13.04 17.23 10.02
N ASP A 288 12.79 18.51 10.27
CA ASP A 288 13.77 19.62 10.20
C ASP A 288 13.37 20.80 11.11
N GLY A 289 13.01 20.49 12.37
CA GLY A 289 12.67 21.47 13.41
C GLY A 289 13.92 22.00 14.14
N GLY A 290 14.96 21.18 14.29
CA GLY A 290 16.23 21.55 14.92
C GLY A 290 16.22 21.61 16.44
N GLU A 291 15.12 21.26 17.10
CA GLU A 291 15.07 21.16 18.57
C GLU A 291 15.85 19.95 19.10
N VAL A 292 16.48 20.13 20.26
CA VAL A 292 17.17 19.03 20.96
C VAL A 292 16.16 18.34 21.88
N VAL A 293 15.89 17.06 21.61
CA VAL A 293 14.92 16.26 22.37
C VAL A 293 15.58 15.03 22.97
N ASP A 294 15.31 14.77 24.26
CA ASP A 294 15.75 13.55 24.93
C ASP A 294 14.84 12.38 24.54
N ILE A 295 15.41 11.45 23.77
CA ILE A 295 14.76 10.22 23.30
C ILE A 295 14.91 9.15 24.37
N PRO A 296 13.81 8.47 24.75
CA PRO A 296 13.82 7.44 25.78
C PRO A 296 14.62 6.19 25.40
#